data_AF-A0A9Q0MAR2-F1
#
_entry.id   AF-A0A9Q0MAR2-F1
#
_cell.length_a   1.000
_cell.length_b   1.000
_cell.length_c   1.000
_cell.angle_alpha   90.00
_cell.angle_beta   90.00
_cell.angle_gamma   90.00
#
_symmetry.space_group_name_H-M   'P 1'
#
loop_
_entity.id
_entity.type
_entity.pdbx_description
1 polymer ?
#
loop_
_entity_poly.entity_id
_entity_poly.type
_entity_poly.pdbx_seq_one_letter_code
_entity_poly.pdbx_strand_id
1 'polypeptide(L)'
;MKFILVLLFVGVALAQDHHDHDHHDGRSLVESLANRAEALLKHVHETLKNARGTHNHLLQALEHQAVAIEALAMDLRAQLKDEHREHHMHHIHTIEEDLLFLENRVSEEIAILHHFQDGHHHNNGDNHQRLLERAEQLLKEAKETIEKHPHERNSRELESEMIVIEALVRTIKTRPDESELKKDEEELARHEKSVRQLIEKINHRHNHHDH
;
A
#
# COMPACT_ATOMS: atom_id res chain seq x y z
N MET A 1 -3.10 -28.87 -8.41
CA MET A 1 -2.96 -28.16 -7.13
C MET A 1 -3.95 -27.01 -7.12
N LYS A 2 -4.64 -26.79 -5.99
CA LYS A 2 -5.82 -25.92 -5.89
C LYS A 2 -5.40 -24.44 -5.86
N PHE A 3 -5.91 -23.65 -6.80
CA PHE A 3 -5.78 -22.19 -6.81
C PHE A 3 -6.67 -21.59 -5.72
N ILE A 4 -6.07 -20.82 -4.80
CA ILE A 4 -6.81 -19.98 -3.87
C ILE A 4 -6.82 -18.58 -4.46
N LEU A 5 -7.95 -18.24 -5.05
CA LEU A 5 -8.32 -16.92 -5.54
C LEU A 5 -9.05 -16.25 -4.37
N VAL A 6 -8.36 -15.38 -3.63
CA VAL A 6 -8.93 -14.70 -2.45
C VAL A 6 -8.77 -13.20 -2.63
N LEU A 7 -9.94 -12.59 -2.86
CA LEU A 7 -10.38 -11.26 -2.45
C LEU A 7 -9.79 -10.02 -3.16
N LEU A 8 -10.53 -9.58 -4.17
CA LEU A 8 -10.61 -8.17 -4.59
C LEU A 8 -12.08 -7.80 -4.82
N PHE A 9 -12.91 -7.87 -3.78
CA PHE A 9 -14.27 -7.30 -3.76
C PHE A 9 -14.67 -6.97 -2.32
N VAL A 10 -14.19 -5.83 -1.81
CA VAL A 10 -14.87 -5.09 -0.73
C VAL A 10 -14.95 -3.65 -1.23
N GLY A 11 -15.99 -3.37 -2.03
CA GLY A 11 -16.17 -2.05 -2.63
C GLY A 11 -17.54 -1.82 -3.27
N VAL A 12 -18.56 -2.60 -2.88
CA VAL A 12 -19.94 -2.36 -3.32
C VAL A 12 -20.91 -2.64 -2.19
N ALA A 13 -21.29 -1.55 -1.52
CA ALA A 13 -22.48 -1.29 -0.70
C ALA A 13 -21.99 -0.20 0.26
N LEU A 14 -22.30 1.07 0.05
CA LEU A 14 -23.61 1.61 0.35
C LEU A 14 -23.79 2.92 -0.44
N ALA A 15 -24.67 2.88 -1.42
CA ALA A 15 -25.32 4.07 -1.95
C ALA A 15 -26.81 3.78 -1.90
N GLN A 16 -27.52 4.32 -0.91
CA GLN A 16 -28.91 4.74 -1.03
C GLN A 16 -29.43 5.51 0.19
N ASP A 17 -29.87 6.74 -0.12
CA ASP A 17 -30.94 7.56 0.45
C ASP A 17 -30.81 8.34 1.77
N HIS A 18 -31.11 9.63 1.60
CA HIS A 18 -31.16 10.73 2.55
C HIS A 18 -32.31 10.67 3.56
N HIS A 19 -32.04 11.33 4.70
CA HIS A 19 -32.91 12.08 5.62
C HIS A 19 -33.16 11.44 7.01
N ASP A 20 -32.71 12.21 8.01
CA ASP A 20 -33.03 12.16 9.46
C ASP A 20 -32.38 11.08 10.35
N HIS A 21 -31.04 10.97 10.47
CA HIS A 21 -30.41 10.10 11.51
C HIS A 21 -28.94 10.43 11.90
N ASP A 22 -28.55 11.70 12.10
CA ASP A 22 -27.13 12.08 12.26
C ASP A 22 -26.34 11.50 13.47
N HIS A 23 -27.00 11.00 14.52
CA HIS A 23 -26.28 10.41 15.68
C HIS A 23 -26.06 8.90 15.58
N HIS A 24 -26.84 8.17 14.77
CA HIS A 24 -26.69 6.72 14.62
C HIS A 24 -25.59 6.34 13.61
N ASP A 25 -25.34 7.20 12.62
CA ASP A 25 -24.35 6.94 11.57
C ASP A 25 -22.91 7.00 12.10
N GLY A 26 -22.56 7.98 12.95
CA GLY A 26 -21.19 8.13 13.42
C GLY A 26 -20.68 6.95 14.25
N ARG A 27 -21.50 6.45 15.17
CA ARG A 27 -21.14 5.29 16.00
C ARG A 27 -21.04 4.01 15.16
N SER A 28 -21.97 3.81 14.22
CA SER A 28 -21.94 2.67 13.31
C SER A 28 -20.72 2.69 12.39
N LEU A 29 -20.32 3.87 11.89
CA LEU A 29 -19.12 4.04 11.08
C LEU A 29 -17.85 3.73 11.89
N VAL A 30 -17.74 4.24 13.12
CA VAL A 30 -16.60 3.93 14.01
C VAL A 30 -16.52 2.43 14.32
N GLU A 31 -17.66 1.76 14.52
CA GLU A 31 -17.72 0.31 14.71
C GLU A 31 -17.24 -0.46 13.48
N SER A 32 -17.67 -0.04 12.29
CA SER A 32 -17.20 -0.60 11.02
C SER A 32 -15.69 -0.43 10.83
N LEU A 33 -15.16 0.77 11.11
CA LEU A 33 -13.72 1.06 11.04
C LEU A 33 -12.93 0.23 12.05
N ALA A 34 -13.43 0.07 13.29
CA ALA A 34 -12.78 -0.77 14.30
C ALA A 34 -12.67 -2.22 13.83
N ASN A 35 -13.77 -2.78 13.31
CA ASN A 35 -13.81 -4.14 12.79
C ASN A 35 -12.86 -4.33 11.59
N ARG A 36 -12.76 -3.34 10.69
CA ARG A 36 -11.80 -3.36 9.58
C ARG A 36 -10.36 -3.33 10.06
N ALA A 37 -10.01 -2.44 10.98
CA ALA A 37 -8.67 -2.36 11.56
C ALA A 37 -8.27 -3.67 12.25
N GLU A 38 -9.18 -4.29 13.01
CA GLU A 38 -8.94 -5.59 13.65
C GLU A 38 -8.75 -6.73 12.65
N ALA A 39 -9.56 -6.76 11.58
CA ALA A 39 -9.43 -7.75 10.52
C ALA A 39 -8.08 -7.60 9.80
N LEU A 40 -7.68 -6.37 9.50
CA LEU A 40 -6.38 -6.07 8.89
C LEU A 40 -5.23 -6.51 9.82
N LEU A 41 -5.28 -6.15 11.10
CA LEU A 41 -4.26 -6.54 12.08
C LEU A 41 -4.14 -8.06 12.20
N LYS A 42 -5.28 -8.77 12.25
CA LYS A 42 -5.29 -10.24 12.25
C LYS A 42 -4.63 -10.80 11.00
N HIS A 43 -4.93 -10.25 9.82
CA HIS A 43 -4.33 -10.66 8.57
C HIS A 43 -2.80 -10.46 8.57
N VAL A 44 -2.31 -9.32 9.07
CA VAL A 44 -0.87 -9.05 9.21
C VAL A 44 -0.21 -10.06 10.14
N HIS A 45 -0.79 -10.32 11.32
CA HIS A 45 -0.25 -11.30 12.28
C HIS A 45 -0.22 -12.73 11.72
N GLU A 46 -1.26 -13.14 10.99
CA GLU A 46 -1.29 -14.44 10.32
C GLU A 46 -0.19 -14.54 9.25
N THR A 47 0.03 -13.48 8.47
CA THR A 47 1.11 -13.42 7.48
C THR A 47 2.48 -13.50 8.14
N LEU A 48 2.74 -12.72 9.19
CA LEU A 48 4.00 -12.75 9.95
C LEU A 48 4.28 -14.13 10.54
N LYS A 49 3.27 -14.79 11.11
CA LYS A 49 3.39 -16.14 11.68
C LYS A 49 3.73 -17.21 10.63
N ASN A 50 3.16 -17.06 9.43
CA ASN A 50 3.33 -18.04 8.35
C ASN A 50 4.57 -17.77 7.49
N ALA A 51 5.17 -16.58 7.61
CA ALA A 51 6.34 -16.23 6.86
C ALA A 51 7.57 -17.02 7.29
N ARG A 52 8.29 -17.60 6.32
CA ARG A 52 9.61 -18.20 6.54
C ARG A 52 10.61 -17.04 6.62
N GLY A 53 11.50 -17.04 7.62
CA GLY A 53 12.38 -15.91 8.00
C GLY A 53 13.47 -15.51 7.00
N THR A 54 13.18 -15.52 5.70
CA THR A 54 14.10 -15.21 4.61
C THR A 54 14.01 -13.76 4.11
N HIS A 55 13.08 -12.96 4.65
CA HIS A 55 12.78 -11.58 4.21
C HIS A 55 12.62 -10.61 5.39
N ASN A 56 13.60 -10.59 6.29
CA ASN A 56 13.50 -9.91 7.59
C ASN A 56 13.06 -8.44 7.51
N HIS A 57 13.46 -7.69 6.48
CA HIS A 57 13.05 -6.29 6.36
C HIS A 57 11.59 -6.13 5.90
N LEU A 58 11.06 -7.03 5.06
CA LEU A 58 9.63 -7.05 4.71
C LEU A 58 8.78 -7.41 5.93
N LEU A 59 9.26 -8.37 6.73
CA LEU A 59 8.62 -8.72 7.99
C LEU A 59 8.65 -7.56 8.99
N GLN A 60 9.78 -6.85 9.12
CA GLN A 60 9.87 -5.64 9.95
C GLN A 60 8.95 -4.52 9.45
N ALA A 61 8.83 -4.32 8.14
CA ALA A 61 7.89 -3.35 7.59
C ALA A 61 6.45 -3.70 7.97
N LEU A 62 6.06 -4.97 7.81
CA LEU A 62 4.74 -5.47 8.24
C LEU A 62 4.53 -5.35 9.75
N GLU A 63 5.53 -5.61 10.57
CA GLU A 63 5.49 -5.40 12.03
C GLU A 63 5.26 -3.93 12.38
N HIS A 64 5.94 -3.00 11.71
CA HIS A 64 5.72 -1.57 11.92
C HIS A 64 4.30 -1.14 11.53
N GLN A 65 3.76 -1.66 10.42
CA GLN A 65 2.37 -1.39 10.04
C GLN A 65 1.39 -2.00 11.06
N ALA A 66 1.66 -3.18 11.58
CA ALA A 66 0.84 -3.82 12.61
C ALA A 66 0.70 -2.93 13.86
N VAL A 67 1.78 -2.31 14.32
CA VAL A 67 1.75 -1.37 15.46
C VAL A 67 0.85 -0.17 15.19
N ALA A 68 0.92 0.41 13.98
CA ALA A 68 0.06 1.54 13.61
C ALA A 68 -1.42 1.15 13.56
N ILE A 69 -1.73 -0.02 13.00
CA ILE A 69 -3.09 -0.55 12.91
C ILE A 69 -3.64 -0.90 14.31
N GLU A 70 -2.81 -1.47 15.18
CA GLU A 70 -3.18 -1.78 16.56
C GLU A 70 -3.53 -0.52 17.36
N ALA A 71 -2.71 0.53 17.23
CA ALA A 71 -2.99 1.82 17.86
C ALA A 71 -4.33 2.40 17.38
N LEU A 72 -4.61 2.32 16.07
CA LEU A 72 -5.87 2.79 15.50
C LEU A 72 -7.07 1.98 16.00
N ALA A 73 -6.97 0.64 16.01
CA ALA A 73 -8.03 -0.25 16.50
C ALA A 73 -8.31 -0.02 17.99
N MET A 74 -7.28 0.21 18.80
CA MET A 74 -7.40 0.54 20.21
C MET A 74 -8.11 1.87 20.42
N ASP A 75 -7.76 2.91 19.66
CA ASP A 75 -8.43 4.21 19.75
C ASP A 75 -9.90 4.09 19.36
N LEU A 76 -10.21 3.50 18.20
CA LEU A 76 -11.58 3.27 17.72
C LEU A 76 -12.44 2.52 18.74
N ARG A 77 -11.90 1.46 19.37
CA ARG A 77 -12.58 0.75 20.46
C ARG A 77 -12.78 1.61 21.71
N ALA A 78 -11.83 2.47 22.05
CA ALA A 78 -11.99 3.40 23.16
C ALA A 78 -13.12 4.39 22.86
N GLN A 79 -13.22 4.86 21.61
CA GLN A 79 -14.32 5.73 21.18
C GLN A 79 -15.69 5.05 21.32
N LEU A 80 -15.80 3.76 20.96
CA LEU A 80 -17.06 3.00 21.08
C LEU A 80 -17.52 2.74 22.52
N LYS A 81 -16.58 2.68 23.46
CA LYS A 81 -16.87 2.47 24.89
C LYS A 81 -17.35 3.73 25.59
N ASP A 82 -17.05 4.90 25.05
CA ASP A 82 -17.51 6.17 25.58
C ASP A 82 -18.92 6.48 25.05
N GLU A 83 -19.93 6.12 25.85
CA GLU A 83 -21.35 6.31 25.50
C GLU A 83 -21.75 7.78 25.35
N HIS A 84 -20.93 8.71 25.85
CA HIS A 84 -21.18 10.16 25.78
C HIS A 84 -20.35 10.87 24.72
N ARG A 85 -19.53 10.13 23.96
CA ARG A 85 -18.69 10.71 22.93
C ARG A 85 -19.52 11.17 21.74
N GLU A 86 -19.38 12.44 21.41
CA GLU A 86 -19.84 12.94 20.12
C GLU A 86 -18.86 12.52 19.02
N HIS A 87 -19.39 11.79 18.05
CA HIS A 87 -18.63 11.32 16.90
C HIS A 87 -18.64 12.39 15.80
N HIS A 88 -17.60 13.22 15.76
CA HIS A 88 -17.47 14.23 14.71
C HIS A 88 -17.10 13.59 13.36
N MET A 89 -17.94 13.81 12.35
CA MET A 89 -17.81 13.12 11.07
C MET A 89 -16.51 13.43 10.32
N HIS A 90 -16.01 14.66 10.44
CA HIS A 90 -14.73 15.03 9.87
C HIS A 90 -13.58 14.18 10.41
N HIS A 91 -13.57 13.93 11.73
CA HIS A 91 -12.54 13.11 12.37
C HIS A 91 -12.67 11.63 11.97
N ILE A 92 -13.90 11.12 11.85
CA ILE A 92 -14.15 9.76 11.36
C ILE A 92 -13.61 9.58 9.95
N HIS A 93 -13.84 10.54 9.05
CA HIS A 93 -13.29 10.49 7.69
C HIS A 93 -11.77 10.53 7.66
N THR A 94 -11.11 11.30 8.53
CA THR A 94 -9.64 11.27 8.63
C THR A 94 -9.15 9.86 9.02
N ILE A 95 -9.80 9.24 10.01
CA ILE A 95 -9.45 7.86 10.41
C ILE A 95 -9.72 6.86 9.29
N GLU A 96 -10.81 7.04 8.53
CA GLU A 96 -11.14 6.22 7.37
C GLU A 96 -10.07 6.31 6.28
N GLU A 97 -9.60 7.52 5.96
CA GLU A 97 -8.52 7.76 5.00
C GLU A 97 -7.20 7.12 5.46
N ASP A 98 -6.84 7.28 6.75
CA ASP A 98 -5.65 6.67 7.34
C ASP A 98 -5.73 5.14 7.29
N LEU A 99 -6.88 4.55 7.63
CA LEU A 99 -7.08 3.10 7.57
C LEU A 99 -6.99 2.59 6.13
N LEU A 100 -7.58 3.30 5.17
CA LEU A 100 -7.48 2.95 3.75
C LEU A 100 -6.02 2.97 3.26
N PHE A 101 -5.24 3.97 3.69
CA PHE A 101 -3.81 4.03 3.39
C PHE A 101 -3.07 2.81 3.97
N LEU A 102 -3.33 2.45 5.22
CA LEU A 102 -2.73 1.28 5.87
C LEU A 102 -3.13 -0.04 5.19
N GLU A 103 -4.42 -0.20 4.81
CA GLU A 103 -4.92 -1.36 4.08
C GLU A 103 -4.18 -1.55 2.74
N ASN A 104 -4.03 -0.46 1.98
CA ASN A 104 -3.29 -0.47 0.72
C ASN A 104 -1.82 -0.84 0.96
N ARG A 105 -1.18 -0.20 1.94
CA ARG A 105 0.24 -0.44 2.23
C ARG A 105 0.51 -1.86 2.68
N VAL A 106 -0.29 -2.41 3.59
CA VAL A 106 -0.19 -3.81 4.01
C VAL A 106 -0.38 -4.74 2.83
N SER A 107 -1.38 -4.49 1.99
CA SER A 107 -1.66 -5.32 0.81
C SER A 107 -0.48 -5.34 -0.17
N GLU A 108 0.23 -4.22 -0.31
CA GLU A 108 1.47 -4.15 -1.10
C GLU A 108 2.58 -4.99 -0.48
N GLU A 109 2.89 -4.79 0.79
CA GLU A 109 3.97 -5.50 1.49
C GLU A 109 3.71 -7.02 1.51
N ILE A 110 2.47 -7.46 1.70
CA ILE A 110 2.08 -8.88 1.65
C ILE A 110 2.24 -9.43 0.23
N ALA A 111 1.81 -8.69 -0.80
CA ALA A 111 1.96 -9.13 -2.19
C ALA A 111 3.45 -9.27 -2.58
N ILE A 112 4.29 -8.34 -2.12
CA ILE A 112 5.73 -8.39 -2.29
C ILE A 112 6.26 -9.63 -1.57
N LEU A 113 5.95 -9.80 -0.28
CA LEU A 113 6.38 -10.97 0.49
C LEU A 113 6.01 -12.29 -0.19
N HIS A 114 4.79 -12.43 -0.71
CA HIS A 114 4.38 -13.62 -1.47
C HIS A 114 5.17 -13.79 -2.77
N HIS A 115 5.39 -12.71 -3.53
CA HIS A 115 6.22 -12.73 -4.73
C HIS A 115 7.62 -13.30 -4.44
N PHE A 116 8.20 -12.90 -3.31
CA PHE A 116 9.51 -13.34 -2.86
C PHE A 116 9.49 -14.78 -2.28
N GLN A 117 8.44 -15.18 -1.55
CA GLN A 117 8.31 -16.51 -0.94
C GLN A 117 7.99 -17.63 -1.93
N ASP A 118 7.18 -17.35 -2.95
CA ASP A 118 6.74 -18.33 -3.94
C ASP A 118 7.84 -18.65 -4.97
N GLY A 119 9.02 -18.05 -4.85
CA GLY A 119 10.12 -18.25 -5.78
C GLY A 119 9.78 -17.74 -7.18
N HIS A 120 8.88 -16.75 -7.29
CA HIS A 120 8.63 -16.04 -8.54
C HIS A 120 9.79 -15.14 -8.98
N HIS A 121 10.91 -15.16 -8.24
CA HIS A 121 12.22 -15.13 -8.87
C HIS A 121 12.31 -16.31 -9.85
N HIS A 122 11.93 -16.06 -11.09
CA HIS A 122 12.89 -16.39 -12.12
C HIS A 122 14.22 -15.85 -11.60
N ASN A 123 15.15 -16.74 -11.27
CA ASN A 123 16.55 -16.43 -11.11
C ASN A 123 16.96 -15.73 -12.40
N ASN A 124 16.66 -14.44 -12.51
CA ASN A 124 17.04 -13.62 -13.63
C ASN A 124 18.50 -13.23 -13.47
N GLY A 125 19.29 -13.85 -12.58
CA GLY A 125 20.70 -13.52 -12.42
C GLY A 125 20.90 -12.01 -12.36
N ASP A 126 20.01 -11.32 -11.63
CA ASP A 126 20.05 -9.88 -11.50
C ASP A 126 21.28 -9.57 -10.67
N ASN A 127 22.33 -9.09 -11.34
CA ASN A 127 23.43 -8.42 -10.68
C ASN A 127 23.03 -6.95 -10.47
N HIS A 128 23.85 -6.19 -9.75
CA HIS A 128 23.63 -4.76 -9.55
C HIS A 128 23.30 -4.00 -10.86
N GLN A 129 23.93 -4.38 -11.97
CA GLN A 129 23.71 -3.74 -13.26
C GLN A 129 22.28 -3.90 -13.76
N ARG A 130 21.70 -5.11 -13.69
CA ARG A 130 20.30 -5.33 -14.10
C ARG A 130 19.30 -4.62 -13.20
N LEU A 131 19.56 -4.60 -11.89
CA LEU A 131 18.72 -3.88 -10.94
C LEU A 131 18.70 -2.37 -11.24
N LEU A 132 19.87 -1.80 -11.55
CA LEU A 132 20.01 -0.41 -11.98
C LEU A 132 19.29 -0.13 -13.29
N GLU A 133 19.45 -0.98 -14.30
CA GLU A 133 18.75 -0.83 -15.60
C GLU A 133 17.22 -0.85 -15.41
N ARG A 134 16.71 -1.73 -14.55
CA ARG A 134 15.27 -1.82 -14.24
C ARG A 134 14.78 -0.56 -13.54
N ALA A 135 15.52 -0.04 -12.57
CA ALA A 135 15.18 1.19 -11.87
C ALA A 135 15.24 2.42 -12.79
N GLU A 136 16.25 2.52 -13.66
CA GLU A 136 16.39 3.62 -14.62
C GLU A 136 15.27 3.60 -15.68
N GLN A 137 14.88 2.41 -16.15
CA GLN A 137 13.75 2.26 -17.06
C GLN A 137 12.43 2.69 -16.41
N LEU A 138 12.20 2.31 -15.15
CA LEU A 138 11.01 2.72 -14.39
C LEU A 138 10.94 4.24 -14.22
N LEU A 139 12.07 4.87 -13.88
CA LEU A 139 12.17 6.33 -13.78
C LEU A 139 11.89 7.03 -15.12
N LYS A 140 12.35 6.44 -16.22
CA LYS A 140 12.08 6.96 -17.56
C LYS A 140 10.58 6.92 -17.89
N GLU A 141 9.93 5.78 -17.65
CA GLU A 141 8.48 5.63 -17.86
C GLU A 141 7.68 6.64 -17.03
N ALA A 142 8.02 6.78 -15.75
CA ALA A 142 7.36 7.74 -14.86
C ALA A 142 7.54 9.20 -15.32
N LYS A 143 8.76 9.59 -15.76
CA LYS A 143 9.04 10.92 -16.32
C LYS A 143 8.21 11.19 -17.57
N GLU A 144 8.18 10.23 -18.51
CA GLU A 144 7.39 10.36 -19.73
C GLU A 144 5.88 10.49 -19.44
N THR A 145 5.36 9.80 -18.41
CA THR A 145 3.96 9.93 -18.00
C THR A 145 3.67 11.32 -17.39
N ILE A 146 4.54 11.86 -16.55
CA ILE A 146 4.37 13.21 -15.98
C ILE A 146 4.45 14.28 -17.07
N GLU A 147 5.39 14.15 -18.01
CA GLU A 147 5.51 15.09 -19.14
C GLU A 147 4.25 15.11 -20.02
N LYS A 148 3.62 13.95 -20.22
CA LYS A 148 2.34 13.84 -20.94
C LYS A 148 1.16 14.37 -20.13
N HIS A 149 1.20 14.21 -18.80
CA HIS A 149 0.08 14.51 -17.90
C HIS A 149 0.50 15.34 -16.68
N PRO A 150 0.98 16.58 -16.85
CA PRO A 150 1.63 17.36 -15.80
C PRO A 150 0.65 17.88 -14.71
N HIS A 151 -0.65 17.83 -14.96
CA HIS A 151 -1.68 18.35 -14.04
C HIS A 151 -2.60 17.26 -13.47
N GLU A 152 -2.30 15.99 -13.73
CA GLU A 152 -3.07 14.90 -13.17
C GLU A 152 -2.88 14.81 -11.66
N ARG A 153 -3.96 14.46 -10.95
CA ARG A 153 -3.99 14.43 -9.47
C ARG A 153 -2.88 13.55 -8.89
N ASN A 154 -2.58 12.46 -9.58
CA ASN A 154 -1.60 11.46 -9.13
C ASN A 154 -0.16 11.78 -9.55
N SER A 155 0.08 12.83 -10.35
CA SER A 155 1.43 13.16 -10.83
C SER A 155 2.37 13.53 -9.68
N ARG A 156 1.89 14.18 -8.63
CA ARG A 156 2.68 14.48 -7.42
C ARG A 156 3.09 13.23 -6.62
N GLU A 157 2.20 12.24 -6.57
CA GLU A 157 2.47 10.97 -5.91
C GLU A 157 3.51 10.18 -6.70
N LEU A 158 3.38 10.18 -8.04
CA LEU A 158 4.35 9.60 -8.95
C LEU A 158 5.73 10.28 -8.85
N GLU A 159 5.78 11.61 -8.75
CA GLU A 159 7.03 12.35 -8.50
C GLU A 159 7.69 11.95 -7.17
N SER A 160 6.89 11.74 -6.12
CA SER A 160 7.39 11.32 -4.81
C SER A 160 8.02 9.92 -4.88
N GLU A 161 7.38 8.97 -5.56
CA GLU A 161 7.92 7.63 -5.79
C GLU A 161 9.23 7.66 -6.58
N MET A 162 9.30 8.51 -7.61
CA MET A 162 10.53 8.70 -8.40
C MET A 162 11.70 9.19 -7.55
N ILE A 163 11.48 10.11 -6.60
CA ILE A 163 12.55 10.59 -5.70
C ILE A 163 13.12 9.43 -4.88
N VAL A 164 12.28 8.52 -4.40
CA VAL A 164 12.72 7.36 -3.62
C VAL A 164 13.52 6.40 -4.49
N ILE A 165 13.04 6.10 -5.71
CA ILE A 165 13.77 5.25 -6.67
C ILE A 165 15.11 5.90 -7.05
N GLU A 166 15.17 7.22 -7.27
CA GLU A 166 16.43 7.93 -7.54
C GLU A 166 17.42 7.87 -6.37
N ALA A 167 16.94 7.83 -5.13
CA ALA A 167 17.78 7.62 -3.95
C ALA A 167 18.28 6.17 -3.86
N LEU A 168 17.43 5.19 -4.19
CA LEU A 168 17.80 3.78 -4.24
C LEU A 168 18.88 3.53 -5.31
N VAL A 169 18.69 4.06 -6.53
CA VAL A 169 19.68 4.01 -7.62
C VAL A 169 21.03 4.59 -7.20
N ARG A 170 21.02 5.74 -6.50
CA ARG A 170 22.25 6.34 -5.96
C ARG A 170 22.93 5.42 -4.95
N THR A 171 22.15 4.84 -4.04
CA THR A 171 22.65 3.94 -2.99
C THR A 171 23.31 2.70 -3.61
N ILE A 172 22.64 2.04 -4.55
CA ILE A 172 23.16 0.88 -5.29
C ILE A 172 24.45 1.25 -6.03
N LYS A 173 24.49 2.38 -6.75
CA LYS A 173 25.69 2.83 -7.47
C LYS A 173 26.89 3.10 -6.55
N THR A 174 26.65 3.56 -5.33
CA THR A 174 27.71 3.83 -4.35
C THR A 174 28.21 2.60 -3.60
N ARG A 175 27.51 1.46 -3.72
CA ARG A 175 27.81 0.22 -3.00
C ARG A 175 28.19 -0.90 -3.99
N PRO A 176 29.48 -1.21 -4.15
CA PRO A 176 29.92 -2.19 -5.14
C PRO A 176 29.72 -3.65 -4.71
N ASP A 177 29.45 -3.93 -3.43
CA ASP A 177 29.23 -5.28 -2.91
C ASP A 177 27.76 -5.70 -2.93
N GLU A 178 27.47 -6.89 -3.46
CA GLU A 178 26.10 -7.42 -3.61
C GLU A 178 25.50 -7.95 -2.28
N SER A 179 26.06 -7.53 -1.13
CA SER A 179 25.65 -7.99 0.20
C SER A 179 24.19 -7.64 0.53
N GLU A 180 23.70 -6.52 0.01
CA GLU A 180 22.34 -6.02 0.19
C GLU A 180 21.49 -6.12 -1.09
N LEU A 181 22.00 -6.77 -2.15
CA LEU A 181 21.33 -6.83 -3.46
C LEU A 181 19.88 -7.33 -3.37
N LYS A 182 19.65 -8.35 -2.52
CA LYS A 182 18.32 -8.89 -2.30
C LYS A 182 17.38 -7.85 -1.69
N LYS A 183 17.87 -7.05 -0.73
CA LYS A 183 17.11 -5.96 -0.12
C LYS A 183 16.82 -4.85 -1.11
N ASP A 184 17.83 -4.46 -1.89
CA ASP A 184 17.67 -3.44 -2.92
C ASP A 184 16.66 -3.89 -3.99
N GLU A 185 16.60 -5.19 -4.29
CA GLU A 185 15.59 -5.79 -5.18
C GLU A 185 14.18 -5.74 -4.58
N GLU A 186 14.02 -6.07 -3.30
CA GLU A 186 12.74 -5.99 -2.58
C GLU A 186 12.23 -4.54 -2.51
N GLU A 187 13.13 -3.60 -2.24
CA GLU A 187 12.82 -2.18 -2.18
C GLU A 187 12.43 -1.64 -3.57
N LEU A 188 13.16 -1.99 -4.63
CA LEU A 188 12.78 -1.62 -5.99
C LEU A 188 11.43 -2.23 -6.39
N ALA A 189 11.19 -3.51 -6.08
CA ALA A 189 9.93 -4.18 -6.43
C ALA A 189 8.71 -3.48 -5.79
N ARG A 190 8.87 -2.95 -4.58
CA ARG A 190 7.84 -2.15 -3.91
C ARG A 190 7.48 -0.89 -4.69
N HIS A 191 8.49 -0.10 -5.02
CA HIS A 191 8.29 1.14 -5.76
C HIS A 191 7.85 0.89 -7.20
N GLU A 192 8.30 -0.19 -7.82
CA GLU A 192 7.87 -0.61 -9.15
C GLU A 192 6.37 -0.88 -9.22
N LYS A 193 5.81 -1.59 -8.24
CA LYS A 193 4.37 -1.85 -8.18
C LYS A 193 3.58 -0.54 -8.01
N SER A 194 4.00 0.33 -7.08
CA SER A 194 3.36 1.63 -6.84
C SER A 194 3.37 2.51 -8.10
N VAL A 195 4.54 2.68 -8.72
CA VAL A 195 4.71 3.47 -9.95
C VAL A 195 3.83 2.95 -11.09
N ARG A 196 3.80 1.63 -11.33
CA ARG A 196 2.98 1.05 -12.40
C ARG A 196 1.49 1.34 -12.19
N GLN A 197 0.98 1.21 -10.97
CA GLN A 197 -0.41 1.53 -10.66
C GLN A 197 -0.73 3.03 -10.82
N LEU A 198 0.20 3.91 -10.44
CA LEU A 198 0.03 5.35 -10.62
C LEU A 198 0.00 5.74 -12.10
N ILE A 199 0.90 5.18 -12.92
CA ILE A 199 0.92 5.36 -14.37
C ILE A 199 -0.40 4.89 -15.00
N GLU A 200 -0.89 3.71 -14.63
CA GLU A 200 -2.19 3.20 -15.12
C GLU A 200 -3.35 4.14 -14.75
N LYS A 201 -3.41 4.61 -13.49
CA LYS A 201 -4.46 5.54 -13.02
C LYS A 201 -4.43 6.88 -13.76
N ILE A 202 -3.24 7.39 -14.09
CA ILE A 202 -3.04 8.65 -14.84
C ILE A 202 -3.53 8.46 -16.28
N ASN A 203 -3.05 7.42 -16.96
CA ASN A 203 -3.41 7.14 -18.35
C ASN A 203 -4.91 6.84 -18.53
N HIS A 204 -5.53 6.13 -17.58
CA HIS A 204 -6.96 5.82 -17.63
C HIS A 204 -7.86 7.04 -17.42
N ARG A 205 -7.49 8.00 -16.57
CA ARG A 205 -8.28 9.22 -16.35
C ARG A 205 -8.24 10.16 -17.55
N HIS A 206 -7.08 10.27 -18.19
CA HIS A 206 -6.94 11.05 -19.41
C HIS A 206 -7.87 10.55 -20.53
N ASN A 207 -7.88 9.24 -20.77
CA ASN A 207 -8.74 8.62 -21.79
C ASN A 207 -10.26 8.78 -21.52
N HIS A 208 -10.66 9.05 -20.27
CA HIS A 208 -12.06 9.30 -19.91
C HIS A 208 -12.46 10.78 -19.93
N HIS A 209 -11.53 11.72 -20.04
CA HIS A 209 -11.81 13.16 -20.21
C HIS A 209 -11.91 13.59 -21.69
N ASP A 210 -11.43 12.76 -22.62
CA ASP A 210 -11.45 13.04 -24.07
C ASP A 210 -12.67 12.43 -24.81
N HIS A 211 -13.70 11.99 -24.07
CA HIS A 211 -14.98 11.50 -24.59
C HIS A 211 -16.16 12.26 -23.97
#